data_AF-A0A1G2P3N8-F1
#
_entry.id   AF-A0A1G2P3N8-F1
#
_cell.length_a   1.000
_cell.length_b   1.000
_cell.length_c   1.000
_cell.angle_alpha   90.00
_cell.angle_beta   90.00
_cell.angle_gamma   90.00
#
_symmetry.space_group_name_H-M   'P 1'
#
loop_
_entity.id
_entity.type
_entity.pdbx_description
1 polymer ?
#
loop_
_entity_poly.entity_id
_entity_poly.type
_entity_poly.pdbx_seq_one_letter_code
_entity_poly.pdbx_strand_id
1 'polypeptide(L)'
;MVINVEVARNGAENSLSLIRRFTKAVRETNVLKHVRAVRYQTRRQSKCSRKKIALKRIVGRLEFERLFKLGKVVEKSKKHGFKK
;
A
#
# COMPACT_ATOMS: atom_id res chain seq x y z
N MET A 1 -18.41 7.56 -19.40
CA MET A 1 -18.23 7.03 -18.02
C MET A 1 -16.94 6.22 -17.99
N VAL A 2 -16.12 6.36 -16.93
CA VAL A 2 -14.86 5.60 -16.79
C VAL A 2 -15.03 4.62 -15.63
N ILE A 3 -14.91 3.32 -15.93
CA ILE A 3 -14.96 2.26 -14.92
C ILE A 3 -13.53 2.06 -14.40
N ASN A 4 -13.31 2.29 -13.11
CA ASN A 4 -11.97 2.18 -12.50
C ASN A 4 -11.54 0.73 -12.27
N VAL A 5 -12.47 -0.15 -11.88
CA VAL A 5 -12.25 -1.58 -11.65
C VAL A 5 -13.54 -2.32 -11.96
N GLU A 6 -13.45 -3.36 -12.78
CA GLU A 6 -14.53 -4.28 -13.09
C GLU A 6 -14.09 -5.72 -12.83
N VAL A 7 -14.99 -6.54 -12.28
CA VAL A 7 -14.73 -7.98 -12.05
C VAL A 7 -16.01 -8.75 -12.40
N ALA A 8 -15.96 -9.52 -13.48
CA ALA A 8 -17.03 -10.44 -13.87
C ALA A 8 -16.92 -11.78 -13.12
N ARG A 9 -18.05 -12.47 -12.90
CA ARG A 9 -18.07 -13.79 -12.27
C ARG A 9 -17.52 -14.84 -13.24
N ASN A 10 -16.65 -15.72 -12.73
CA ASN A 10 -16.18 -16.84 -13.54
C ASN A 10 -17.02 -18.08 -13.20
N GLY A 11 -17.75 -18.63 -14.17
CA GLY A 11 -18.46 -19.93 -14.10
C GLY A 11 -18.94 -20.31 -12.69
N ALA A 12 -18.32 -21.33 -12.11
CA ALA A 12 -18.65 -21.91 -10.80
C ALA A 12 -18.02 -21.19 -9.59
N GLU A 13 -17.64 -19.91 -9.69
CA GLU A 13 -17.14 -19.16 -8.54
C GLU A 13 -18.21 -18.93 -7.47
N ASN A 14 -17.78 -19.04 -6.21
CA ASN A 14 -18.55 -18.60 -5.07
C ASN A 14 -18.56 -17.06 -4.98
N SER A 15 -19.67 -16.48 -4.54
CA SER A 15 -19.81 -15.04 -4.30
C SER A 15 -18.72 -14.47 -3.39
N LEU A 16 -18.28 -15.22 -2.38
CA LEU A 16 -17.21 -14.80 -1.47
C LEU A 16 -15.85 -14.67 -2.17
N SER A 17 -15.52 -15.58 -3.10
CA SER A 17 -14.26 -15.49 -3.85
C SER A 17 -14.27 -14.31 -4.81
N LEU A 18 -15.42 -14.01 -5.43
CA LEU A 18 -15.61 -12.83 -6.27
C LEU A 18 -15.35 -11.53 -5.48
N ILE A 19 -15.93 -11.37 -4.30
CA ILE A 19 -15.70 -10.21 -3.41
C ILE A 19 -14.22 -10.08 -3.05
N ARG A 20 -13.53 -11.20 -2.76
CA ARG A 20 -12.09 -11.18 -2.45
C ARG A 20 -11.25 -10.71 -3.64
N ARG A 21 -11.59 -11.11 -4.87
CA ARG A 21 -10.89 -10.63 -6.07
C ARG A 21 -11.15 -9.15 -6.32
N PHE A 22 -12.40 -8.71 -6.17
CA PHE A 22 -12.76 -7.31 -6.30
C PHE A 22 -11.98 -6.44 -5.29
N THR A 23 -11.97 -6.83 -4.01
CA THR A 23 -11.20 -6.11 -2.98
C THR A 23 -9.69 -6.13 -3.23
N LYS A 24 -9.14 -7.21 -3.79
CA LYS A 24 -7.74 -7.27 -4.22
C LYS A 24 -7.48 -6.31 -5.39
N ALA A 25 -8.29 -6.34 -6.44
CA ALA A 25 -8.15 -5.47 -7.61
C ALA A 25 -8.26 -3.98 -7.25
N VAL A 26 -9.20 -3.61 -6.37
CA VAL A 26 -9.33 -2.24 -5.84
C VAL A 26 -8.09 -1.82 -5.04
N ARG A 27 -7.45 -2.75 -4.32
CA ARG A 27 -6.22 -2.46 -3.56
C ARG A 27 -5.00 -2.31 -4.46
N GLU A 28 -4.87 -3.15 -5.48
CA GLU A 28 -3.73 -3.14 -6.42
C GLU A 28 -3.72 -1.89 -7.30
N THR A 29 -4.89 -1.45 -7.76
CA THR A 29 -5.04 -0.23 -8.56
C THR A 29 -4.80 1.07 -7.78
N ASN A 30 -4.67 1.02 -6.44
CA ASN A 30 -4.45 2.18 -5.57
C ASN A 30 -5.48 3.33 -5.70
N VAL A 31 -6.62 3.10 -6.34
CA VAL A 31 -7.65 4.13 -6.63
C VAL A 31 -8.13 4.80 -5.34
N LEU A 32 -8.43 4.02 -4.31
CA LEU A 32 -8.87 4.57 -3.02
C LEU A 32 -7.82 5.47 -2.37
N LYS A 33 -6.53 5.13 -2.48
CA LYS A 33 -5.44 5.93 -1.92
C LYS A 33 -5.31 7.25 -2.68
N HIS A 34 -5.44 7.21 -4.00
CA HIS A 34 -5.38 8.40 -4.84
C HIS A 34 -6.56 9.34 -4.57
N VAL A 35 -7.80 8.85 -4.64
CA VAL A 35 -9.01 9.64 -4.39
C VAL A 35 -8.99 10.28 -3.00
N ARG A 36 -8.51 9.56 -1.97
CA ARG A 36 -8.34 10.13 -0.63
C ARG A 36 -7.26 11.22 -0.57
N ALA A 37 -6.18 11.07 -1.33
CA ALA A 37 -5.09 12.04 -1.36
C ALA A 37 -5.48 13.35 -2.06
N VAL A 38 -6.31 13.28 -3.11
CA VAL A 38 -6.73 14.47 -3.89
C VAL A 38 -8.03 15.10 -3.40
N ARG A 39 -8.73 14.48 -2.43
CA ARG A 39 -10.03 14.94 -1.91
C ARG A 39 -10.02 16.39 -1.45
N TYR A 40 -8.95 16.81 -0.77
CA TYR A 40 -8.82 18.16 -0.23
C TYR A 40 -7.51 18.78 -0.68
N GLN A 41 -7.57 20.09 -0.97
CA GLN A 41 -6.38 20.84 -1.30
C GLN A 41 -5.50 21.00 -0.06
N THR A 42 -4.22 20.69 -0.19
CA THR A 42 -3.24 20.85 0.88
C THR A 42 -2.14 21.82 0.45
N ARG A 43 -1.63 22.61 1.40
CA ARG A 43 -0.50 23.51 1.13
C ARG A 43 0.74 22.69 0.77
N ARG A 44 1.47 23.14 -0.27
CA ARG A 44 2.79 22.57 -0.61
C ARG A 44 3.75 22.69 0.58
N GLN A 45 4.34 21.57 0.97
CA GLN A 45 5.31 21.52 2.07
C GLN A 45 6.61 22.29 1.74
N SER A 46 7.17 22.97 2.75
CA SER A 46 8.47 23.66 2.64
C SER A 46 9.62 22.66 2.43
N LYS A 47 10.78 23.15 1.96
CA LYS A 47 11.99 22.31 1.78
C LYS A 47 12.43 21.67 3.10
N CYS A 48 12.45 22.42 4.20
CA CYS A 48 12.85 21.92 5.52
C CYS A 48 11.89 20.86 6.07
N SER A 49 10.58 21.07 5.92
CA SER A 49 9.56 20.09 6.35
C SER A 49 9.72 18.76 5.63
N ARG A 50 9.92 18.79 4.30
CA ARG A 50 10.20 17.59 3.49
C ARG A 50 11.49 16.89 3.92
N LYS A 51 12.56 17.65 4.17
CA LYS A 51 13.84 17.10 4.65
C LYS A 51 13.69 16.38 5.99
N LYS A 52 12.95 16.96 6.94
CA LYS A 52 12.69 16.34 8.26
C LYS A 52 11.97 15.00 8.13
N ILE A 53 10.94 14.92 7.28
CA ILE A 53 10.21 13.66 7.01
C ILE A 53 11.14 12.61 6.37
N ALA A 54 11.97 13.02 5.42
CA ALA A 54 12.93 12.13 4.76
C ALA A 54 13.97 11.57 5.75
N LEU A 55 14.56 12.41 6.60
CA LEU A 55 15.51 11.99 7.63
C LEU A 55 14.87 10.99 8.60
N LYS A 56 13.63 11.23 9.05
CA LYS A 56 12.91 10.27 9.91
C LYS A 56 12.75 8.89 9.25
N ARG A 57 12.47 8.84 7.95
CA ARG A 57 12.35 7.57 7.21
C ARG A 57 13.68 6.84 7.09
N ILE A 58 14.79 7.57 6.88
CA ILE A 58 16.14 7.00 6.80
C ILE A 58 16.52 6.40 8.15
N VAL A 59 16.36 7.17 9.23
CA VAL A 59 16.66 6.71 10.59
C VAL A 59 15.85 5.47 10.94
N GLY A 60 14.53 5.48 10.71
CA GLY A 60 13.69 4.31 10.98
C GLY A 60 14.07 3.07 10.16
N ARG A 61 14.62 3.23 8.95
CA ARG A 61 15.16 2.09 8.17
C ARG A 61 16.42 1.53 8.82
N LEU A 62 17.36 2.39 9.22
CA LEU A 62 18.61 2.00 9.88
C LEU A 62 18.34 1.29 11.22
N GLU A 63 17.40 1.81 12.01
CA GLU A 63 16.97 1.18 13.27
C GLU A 63 16.37 -0.21 13.03
N PHE A 64 15.51 -0.35 12.03
CA PHE A 64 14.96 -1.64 11.64
C PHE A 64 16.05 -2.62 11.23
N GLU A 65 17.00 -2.22 10.37
CA GLU A 65 18.12 -3.06 9.94
C GLU A 65 19.00 -3.49 11.12
N ARG A 66 19.27 -2.59 12.07
CA ARG A 66 20.00 -2.92 13.30
C ARG A 66 19.26 -3.93 14.15
N LEU A 67 17.97 -3.70 14.42
CA LEU A 67 17.16 -4.60 15.24
C LEU A 67 16.98 -5.97 14.59
N PHE A 68 16.86 -5.99 13.25
CA PHE A 68 16.81 -7.20 12.45
C PHE A 68 18.10 -8.02 12.59
N LYS A 69 19.27 -7.39 12.43
CA LYS A 69 20.57 -8.03 12.64
C LYS A 69 20.76 -8.56 14.06
N LEU A 70 20.17 -7.89 15.05
CA LEU A 70 20.18 -8.33 16.45
C LEU A 70 19.17 -9.45 16.75
N GLY A 71 18.39 -9.91 15.76
CA GLY A 71 17.37 -10.94 15.94
C GLY A 71 16.16 -10.49 16.77
N LYS A 72 16.04 -9.20 17.08
CA LYS A 72 14.95 -8.65 17.91
C LYS A 72 13.64 -8.45 17.15
N VAL A 73 13.68 -8.61 15.82
CA VAL A 73 12.54 -8.42 14.93
C VAL A 73 12.49 -9.58 13.96
N VAL A 74 11.33 -10.21 13.84
CA VAL A 74 11.08 -11.26 12.85
C VAL A 74 10.90 -10.61 11.47
N GLU A 75 11.51 -11.16 10.42
CA GLU A 75 11.21 -10.73 9.06
C GLU A 75 9.70 -10.86 8.84
N LYS A 76 9.05 -9.76 8.44
CA LYS A 76 7.67 -9.87 7.98
C LYS A 76 7.71 -10.81 6.78
N SER A 77 7.13 -12.00 6.92
CA SER A 77 6.98 -12.93 5.81
C SER A 77 6.41 -12.14 4.63
N LYS A 78 7.05 -12.28 3.46
CA LYS A 78 6.52 -11.68 2.23
C LYS A 78 5.08 -12.18 2.13
N LYS A 79 4.09 -11.31 2.39
CA LYS A 79 2.69 -11.67 2.23
C LYS A 79 2.58 -12.23 0.82
N HIS A 80 2.22 -13.51 0.71
CA HIS A 80 2.12 -14.20 -0.57
C HIS A 80 1.12 -13.44 -1.43
N GLY A 81 1.60 -12.71 -2.43
CA GLY A 81 0.74 -11.80 -3.18
C GLY A 81 1.43 -10.85 -4.15
N PHE A 82 2.76 -10.73 -4.13
CA PHE A 82 3.51 -9.99 -5.15
C PHE A 82 4.45 -10.96 -5.87
N LYS A 83 3.90 -11.76 -6.79
CA LYS A 83 4.71 -12.30 -7.88
C LYS A 83 4.90 -11.14 -8.85
N LYS A 84 6.16 -10.79 -9.06
CA LYS A 84 6.59 -9.77 -10.01
C LYS A 84 6.34 -10.26 -11.42
#